data_AF-A0A944HL69-F1
#
_entry.id   AF-A0A944HL69-F1
#
_cell.length_a   1.000
_cell.length_b   1.000
_cell.length_c   1.000
_cell.angle_alpha   90.00
_cell.angle_beta   90.00
_cell.angle_gamma   90.00
#
_symmetry.space_group_name_H-M   'P 1'
#
loop_
_entity.id
_entity.type
_entity.pdbx_description
1 polymer ?
#
loop_
_entity_poly.entity_id
_entity_poly.type
_entity_poly.pdbx_seq_one_letter_code
_entity_poly.pdbx_strand_id
1 'polypeptide(L)' 'MHDLWELVNAILYVSRTGIPWEHLPRDFPPYKTVYACYAQWEADGTTQQVHDL' A
#
# COMPACT_ATOMS: atom_id res chain seq x y z
N MET A 1 10.92 8.53 11.79
CA MET A 1 10.09 9.05 10.68
C MET A 1 9.76 7.83 9.86
N HIS A 2 8.49 7.45 9.74
CA HIS A 2 8.13 6.27 8.95
C HIS A 2 8.17 6.71 7.49
N ASP A 3 9.12 6.18 6.75
CA ASP A 3 9.45 6.64 5.41
C ASP A 3 8.36 6.18 4.46
N LEU A 4 7.75 7.10 3.69
CA LEU A 4 6.71 6.77 2.70
C LEU A 4 7.08 5.57 1.82
N TRP A 5 8.38 5.38 1.57
CA TRP A 5 8.96 4.25 0.87
C TRP A 5 8.59 2.87 1.44
N GLU A 6 8.56 2.69 2.75
CA GLU A 6 8.18 1.41 3.37
C GLU A 6 6.71 1.09 3.13
N LEU A 7 5.88 2.13 3.13
CA LEU A 7 4.45 2.05 2.86
C LEU A 7 4.20 1.67 1.39
N VAL A 8 4.88 2.36 0.47
CA VAL A 8 4.79 2.06 -0.97
C VAL A 8 5.29 0.65 -1.25
N ASN A 9 6.41 0.24 -0.63
CA ASN A 9 6.94 -1.12 -0.77
C ASN A 9 5.98 -2.16 -0.22
N ALA A 10 5.31 -1.93 0.90
CA ALA A 10 4.29 -2.82 1.44
C ALA A 10 3.09 -2.98 0.48
N ILE A 11 2.61 -1.87 -0.10
CA ILE A 11 1.52 -1.88 -1.10
C ILE A 11 1.95 -2.66 -2.36
N LEU A 12 3.15 -2.39 -2.88
CA LEU A 12 3.72 -3.10 -4.02
C LEU A 12 3.92 -4.58 -3.74
N TYR A 13 4.36 -4.92 -2.52
CA TYR A 13 4.58 -6.30 -2.11
C TYR A 13 3.27 -7.08 -2.13
N VAL A 14 2.22 -6.55 -1.50
CA VAL A 14 0.88 -7.15 -1.50
C VAL A 14 0.32 -7.25 -2.92
N SER A 15 0.43 -6.20 -3.72
CA SER A 15 -0.01 -6.18 -5.12
C SER A 15 0.72 -7.22 -5.99
N ARG A 16 2.03 -7.39 -5.80
CA ARG A 16 2.83 -8.39 -6.56
C ARG A 16 2.63 -9.83 -6.09
N THR A 17 2.50 -10.05 -4.79
CA THR A 17 2.41 -11.40 -4.22
C THR A 17 0.98 -11.92 -4.14
N GLY A 18 -0.02 -11.02 -4.20
CA GLY A 18 -1.44 -11.36 -4.09
C GLY A 18 -1.85 -11.87 -2.70
N ILE A 19 -1.00 -11.66 -1.67
CA ILE A 19 -1.31 -12.08 -0.30
C ILE A 19 -2.30 -11.11 0.35
N PRO A 20 -3.15 -11.56 1.28
CA PRO A 20 -3.96 -10.66 2.08
C PRO A 20 -3.08 -9.75 2.95
N TRP A 21 -3.51 -8.50 3.15
CA TRP A 21 -2.82 -7.49 3.97
C TRP A 21 -2.53 -7.96 5.41
N GLU A 22 -3.35 -8.87 5.93
CA GLU A 22 -3.20 -9.48 7.26
C GLU A 22 -1.97 -10.39 7.38
N HIS A 23 -1.52 -10.93 6.25
CA HIS A 23 -0.33 -11.78 6.14
C HIS A 23 0.95 -10.97 5.85
N LEU A 24 0.88 -9.64 5.88
CA LEU A 24 2.04 -8.79 5.67
C LEU A 24 3.13 -9.10 6.73
N PRO A 25 4.38 -9.32 6.31
CA PRO A 25 5.50 -9.53 7.23
C PRO A 25 5.61 -8.38 8.24
N ARG A 26 5.98 -8.70 9.50
CA ARG A 26 6.23 -7.70 10.55
C ARG A 26 7.42 -6.76 10.27
N ASP A 27 8.18 -7.04 9.22
CA ASP A 27 9.24 -6.19 8.69
C ASP A 27 8.67 -4.89 8.10
N PHE A 28 7.41 -4.92 7.64
CA PHE A 28 6.72 -3.76 7.12
C PHE A 28 5.92 -3.03 8.20
N PRO A 29 5.64 -1.72 8.00
CA PRO A 29 4.73 -0.97 8.85
C PRO A 29 3.37 -1.67 8.96
N PRO A 30 2.64 -1.48 10.07
CA PRO A 30 1.39 -2.19 10.33
C PRO A 30 0.43 -2.03 9.16
N TYR A 31 -0.12 -3.15 8.68
CA TYR A 31 -1.00 -3.20 7.51
C TYR A 31 -2.16 -2.20 7.58
N LYS A 32 -2.62 -1.83 8.78
CA LYS A 32 -3.64 -0.80 8.99
C LYS A 32 -3.21 0.57 8.48
N THR A 33 -1.96 0.97 8.71
CA THR A 33 -1.40 2.24 8.23
C THR A 33 -1.20 2.18 6.72
N VAL A 34 -0.70 1.06 6.22
CA VAL A 34 -0.50 0.83 4.78
C VAL A 34 -1.84 0.90 4.04
N TYR A 35 -2.86 0.21 4.55
CA TYR A 35 -4.21 0.23 4.01
C TYR A 35 -4.86 1.61 4.12
N ALA A 36 -4.68 2.33 5.23
CA ALA A 36 -5.21 3.69 5.37
C ALA A 36 -4.63 4.63 4.31
N CYS A 37 -3.34 4.53 3.99
CA CYS A 37 -2.73 5.33 2.94
C CYS A 37 -3.14 4.88 1.54
N TYR A 38 -3.25 3.57 1.31
CA TYR A 38 -3.78 3.04 0.05
C TYR A 38 -5.23 3.52 -0.17
N ALA A 39 -6.09 3.43 0.84
CA ALA A 39 -7.45 3.94 0.79
C ALA A 39 -7.51 5.45 0.58
N GLN A 40 -6.55 6.20 1.13
CA GLN A 40 -6.43 7.64 0.90
C GLN A 40 -5.99 7.94 -0.54
N TRP A 41 -5.11 7.15 -1.14
CA TRP A 41 -4.73 7.28 -2.56
C TRP A 41 -5.84 6.87 -3.54
N GLU A 42 -6.61 5.84 -3.21
CA GLU A 42 -7.82 5.46 -3.94
C GLU A 42 -8.87 6.56 -3.86
N ALA A 43 -9.09 7.13 -2.68
CA ALA A 43 -10.03 8.25 -2.48
C ALA A 43 -9.58 9.54 -3.19
N ASP A 44 -8.27 9.75 -3.32
CA ASP A 44 -7.69 10.86 -4.07
C ASP A 44 -7.79 10.65 -5.60
N GLY A 45 -8.21 9.46 -6.05
CA GLY A 45 -8.34 9.13 -7.48
C GLY A 45 -7.00 8.98 -8.21
N THR A 46 -5.89 8.91 -7.47
CA THR A 46 -4.55 8.75 -8.05
C THR A 46 -4.39 7.39 -8.73
N THR A 47 -5.03 6.33 -8.21
CA THR A 47 -5.04 5.00 -8.84
C THR A 47 -5.77 4.98 -10.18
N GLN A 48 -6.82 5.80 -10.37
CA GLN A 48 -7.48 5.94 -11.67
C GLN A 48 -6.61 6.66 -12.70
N GLN A 49 -5.80 7.64 -12.28
CA GLN A 49 -4.88 8.34 -13.20
C GLN A 49 -3.72 7.46 -13.67
N VAL A 50 -3.24 6.53 -12.82
CA VAL A 50 -2.15 5.62 -13.19
C VAL A 50 -2.64 4.47 -14.10
N HIS A 51 -3.89 4.05 -13.97
CA HIS A 51 -4.45 2.98 -14.82
C HIS A 51 -4.90 3.44 -16.22
N ASP A 52 -5.00 4.75 -16.44
CA ASP A 52 -5.42 5.37 -17.72
C ASP A 52 -4.25 5.77 -18.64
N LEU A 53 -2.99 5.60 -18.18
CA LEU A 53 -1.77 5.90 -18.96
C LEU A 53 -1.18 4.68 -19.68
#